data_AF-A0A7X2XEB8-F1
#
_entry.id   AF-A0A7X2XEB8-F1
#
_cell.length_a   1.000
_cell.length_b   1.000
_cell.length_c   1.000
_cell.angle_alpha   90.00
_cell.angle_beta   90.00
_cell.angle_gamma   90.00
#
_symmetry.space_group_name_H-M   'P 1'
#
loop_
_entity.id
_entity.type
_entity.pdbx_description
1 polymer ?
#
loop_
_entity_poly.entity_id
_entity_poly.type
_entity_poly.pdbx_seq_one_letter_code
_entity_poly.pdbx_strand_id
1 'polypeptide(L)'
;MNNQVTLQDAAKIIDRLGRYFPMLVRNGSEVVNDWYPFIAQFPLDVAQAAAMYVIENTAFDPPKPAVFVQAARMLLQHQTGQRELTAAEAWHAACRQLNPYKKPHYENKLVSQAVHDIGYLNLCTAEHDMFSRFEHVYNILLQREKDEFKIESTLASIGLYQSNIAKIEAK
;
A
#
# COMPACT_ATOMS: atom_id res chain seq x y z
N MET A 1 -11.97 4.40 18.90
CA MET A 1 -11.65 3.08 19.50
C MET A 1 -10.29 2.68 18.96
N ASN A 2 -9.36 2.21 19.81
CA ASN A 2 -8.05 1.76 19.37
C ASN A 2 -8.22 0.52 18.49
N ASN A 3 -8.26 0.70 17.17
CA ASN A 3 -8.34 -0.37 16.16
C ASN A 3 -6.98 -1.05 15.91
N GLN A 4 -5.98 -0.83 16.78
CA GLN A 4 -4.66 -1.43 16.63
C GLN A 4 -4.71 -2.92 16.97
N VAL A 5 -4.16 -3.73 16.07
CA VAL A 5 -4.07 -5.18 16.20
C VAL A 5 -3.17 -5.55 17.37
N THR A 6 -3.66 -6.38 18.28
CA THR A 6 -2.85 -6.97 19.36
C THR A 6 -2.20 -8.28 18.91
N LEU A 7 -1.20 -8.77 19.66
CA LEU A 7 -0.59 -10.09 19.41
C LEU A 7 -1.63 -11.23 19.41
N GLN A 8 -2.66 -11.12 20.26
CA GLN A 8 -3.74 -12.10 20.32
C GLN A 8 -4.62 -12.05 19.06
N ASP A 9 -4.84 -10.86 18.50
CA ASP A 9 -5.60 -10.70 17.27
C ASP A 9 -4.82 -11.21 16.06
N ALA A 10 -3.52 -10.94 16.01
CA ALA A 10 -2.62 -11.51 15.01
C ALA A 10 -2.62 -13.05 15.07
N ALA A 11 -2.59 -13.63 16.27
CA ALA A 11 -2.68 -15.08 16.45
C ALA A 11 -3.98 -15.66 15.86
N LYS A 12 -5.12 -14.99 16.06
CA LYS A 12 -6.41 -15.40 15.48
C LYS A 12 -6.42 -15.31 13.95
N ILE A 13 -5.80 -14.27 13.38
CA ILE A 13 -5.68 -14.09 11.92
C ILE A 13 -4.81 -15.20 11.33
N ILE A 14 -3.67 -15.51 11.97
CA ILE A 14 -2.76 -16.57 11.54
C ILE A 14 -3.40 -17.95 11.70
N ASP A 15 -4.12 -18.21 12.80
CA ASP A 15 -4.90 -19.46 12.97
C ASP A 15 -5.90 -19.65 11.82
N ARG A 16 -6.62 -18.58 11.45
CA ARG A 16 -7.57 -18.62 10.33
C ARG A 16 -6.88 -18.91 9.01
N LEU A 17 -5.80 -18.20 8.68
CA LEU A 17 -5.01 -18.47 7.47
C LEU A 17 -4.49 -19.92 7.48
N GLY A 18 -4.05 -20.38 8.63
CA GLY A 18 -3.55 -21.72 8.89
C GLY A 18 -4.52 -22.86 8.58
N ARG A 19 -5.82 -22.64 8.78
CA ARG A 19 -6.86 -23.63 8.44
C ARG A 19 -6.96 -23.87 6.94
N TYR A 20 -6.61 -22.88 6.13
CA TYR A 20 -6.62 -22.97 4.66
C TYR A 20 -5.22 -23.23 4.10
N PHE A 21 -4.17 -22.86 4.84
CA PHE A 21 -2.77 -23.07 4.49
C PHE A 21 -2.06 -23.85 5.61
N PRO A 22 -2.20 -25.19 5.68
CA PRO A 22 -1.71 -25.99 6.80
C PRO A 22 -0.20 -25.91 7.04
N MET A 23 0.58 -25.61 6.00
CA MET A 23 2.04 -25.42 6.11
C MET A 23 2.42 -24.16 6.87
N LEU A 24 1.50 -23.20 7.03
CA LEU A 24 1.72 -21.93 7.71
C LEU A 24 1.74 -22.08 9.25
N VAL A 25 1.08 -23.09 9.81
CA VAL A 25 0.95 -23.27 11.28
C VAL A 25 1.90 -24.33 11.84
N ARG A 26 2.68 -25.00 10.99
CA ARG A 26 3.60 -26.07 11.44
C ARG A 26 4.66 -25.59 12.45
N ASN A 27 4.93 -24.28 12.53
CA ASN A 27 5.93 -23.69 13.45
C ASN A 27 5.32 -22.94 14.65
N GLY A 28 4.02 -23.12 14.94
CA GLY A 28 3.40 -22.63 16.19
C GLY A 28 3.51 -21.12 16.44
N SER A 29 3.83 -20.73 17.68
CA SER A 29 3.91 -19.33 18.15
C SER A 29 4.98 -18.47 17.46
N GLU A 30 6.00 -19.10 16.87
CA GLU A 30 7.06 -18.38 16.15
C GLU A 30 6.50 -17.65 14.93
N VAL A 31 5.59 -18.29 14.20
CA VAL A 31 4.93 -17.72 13.02
C VAL A 31 4.14 -16.47 13.38
N VAL A 32 3.47 -16.49 14.53
CA VAL A 32 2.69 -15.33 15.01
C VAL A 32 3.61 -14.15 15.29
N ASN A 33 4.77 -14.38 15.92
CA ASN A 33 5.74 -13.33 16.21
C ASN A 33 6.37 -12.74 14.95
N ASP A 34 6.67 -13.58 13.96
CA ASP A 34 7.22 -13.14 12.67
C ASP A 34 6.20 -12.36 11.84
N TRP A 35 4.93 -12.76 11.89
CA TRP A 35 3.87 -12.11 11.14
C TRP A 35 3.33 -10.85 11.82
N TYR A 36 3.43 -10.76 13.14
CA TYR A 36 2.85 -9.67 13.92
C TYR A 36 3.27 -8.27 13.42
N PRO A 37 4.56 -7.97 13.15
CA PRO A 37 4.96 -6.68 12.62
C PRO A 37 4.26 -6.30 11.31
N PHE A 38 3.94 -7.27 10.46
CA PHE A 38 3.23 -7.04 9.19
C PHE A 38 1.74 -6.79 9.38
N ILE A 39 1.12 -7.47 10.35
CA ILE A 39 -0.31 -7.33 10.64
C ILE A 39 -0.59 -6.06 11.46
N ALA A 40 0.28 -5.73 12.42
CA ALA A 40 0.12 -4.62 13.35
C ALA A 40 0.17 -3.22 12.69
N GLN A 41 0.61 -3.15 11.44
CA GLN A 41 0.60 -1.91 10.64
C GLN A 41 -0.81 -1.48 10.19
N PHE A 42 -1.78 -2.39 10.25
CA PHE A 42 -3.12 -2.15 9.74
C PHE A 42 -4.16 -2.12 10.87
N PRO A 43 -5.28 -1.39 10.69
CA PRO A 43 -6.47 -1.55 11.52
C PRO A 43 -6.97 -3.00 11.51
N LEU A 44 -7.53 -3.45 12.64
CA LEU A 44 -8.00 -4.83 12.80
C LEU A 44 -8.99 -5.27 11.72
N ASP A 45 -9.93 -4.40 11.36
CA ASP A 45 -10.93 -4.65 10.33
C ASP A 45 -10.30 -4.86 8.93
N VAL A 46 -9.30 -4.05 8.60
CA VAL A 46 -8.52 -4.17 7.34
C VAL A 46 -7.71 -5.47 7.36
N ALA A 47 -7.05 -5.79 8.47
CA ALA A 47 -6.25 -6.99 8.61
C ALA A 47 -7.10 -8.27 8.48
N GLN A 48 -8.31 -8.27 9.04
CA GLN A 48 -9.26 -9.37 8.90
C GLN A 48 -9.77 -9.51 7.46
N ALA A 49 -10.11 -8.40 6.80
CA ALA A 49 -10.55 -8.40 5.41
C ALA A 49 -9.42 -8.86 4.47
N ALA A 50 -8.16 -8.47 4.75
CA ALA A 50 -7.00 -8.91 4.00
C ALA A 50 -6.80 -10.42 4.09
N ALA A 51 -6.98 -11.01 5.27
CA ALA A 51 -6.91 -12.46 5.45
C ALA A 51 -7.98 -13.18 4.61
N MET A 52 -9.22 -12.67 4.59
CA MET A 52 -10.30 -13.21 3.76
C MET A 52 -9.95 -13.13 2.27
N TYR A 53 -9.48 -11.97 1.81
CA TYR A 53 -9.07 -11.78 0.42
C TYR A 53 -7.95 -12.74 0.00
N VAL A 54 -6.96 -12.95 0.87
CA VAL A 54 -5.85 -13.87 0.60
C VAL A 54 -6.35 -15.32 0.51
N ILE A 55 -7.29 -15.73 1.37
CA ILE A 55 -7.89 -17.07 1.32
C ILE A 55 -8.65 -17.28 0.01
N GLU A 56 -9.39 -16.28 -0.45
CA GLU A 56 -10.17 -16.37 -1.70
C GLU A 56 -9.30 -16.40 -2.95
N ASN A 57 -8.18 -15.67 -2.96
CA ASN A 57 -7.40 -15.42 -4.17
C ASN A 57 -6.08 -16.23 -4.24
N THR A 58 -5.72 -16.97 -3.19
CA THR A 58 -4.48 -17.77 -3.16
C THR A 58 -4.83 -19.25 -3.15
N ALA A 59 -4.48 -19.97 -4.22
CA ALA A 59 -5.00 -21.30 -4.47
C ALA A 59 -4.21 -22.46 -3.81
N PHE A 60 -2.91 -22.31 -3.54
CA PHE A 60 -2.08 -23.49 -3.22
C PHE A 60 -0.92 -23.26 -2.26
N ASP A 61 -0.16 -22.19 -2.41
CA ASP A 61 1.00 -21.92 -1.56
C ASP A 61 0.62 -21.13 -0.30
N PRO A 62 1.30 -21.38 0.84
CA PRO A 62 1.15 -20.52 2.01
C PRO A 62 1.48 -19.08 1.61
N PRO A 63 0.58 -18.12 1.87
CA PRO A 63 0.80 -16.74 1.48
C PRO A 63 2.07 -16.23 2.17
N LYS A 64 2.95 -15.57 1.40
CA LYS A 64 4.04 -14.81 1.99
C LYS A 64 3.45 -13.60 2.74
N PRO A 65 4.08 -13.11 3.83
CA PRO A 65 3.63 -11.88 4.50
C PRO A 65 3.42 -10.70 3.53
N ALA A 66 4.25 -10.61 2.49
CA ALA A 66 4.12 -9.60 1.44
C ALA A 66 2.76 -9.63 0.71
N VAL A 67 2.19 -10.82 0.46
CA VAL A 67 0.89 -10.99 -0.20
C VAL A 67 -0.22 -10.47 0.70
N PHE A 68 -0.14 -10.77 2.00
CA PHE A 68 -1.07 -10.23 3.00
C PHE A 68 -0.99 -8.70 3.09
N VAL A 69 0.22 -8.15 3.19
CA VAL A 69 0.46 -6.70 3.25
C VAL A 69 -0.09 -6.01 2.00
N GLN A 70 0.08 -6.60 0.81
CA GLN A 70 -0.48 -6.06 -0.43
C GLN A 70 -2.01 -6.05 -0.40
N ALA A 71 -2.65 -7.17 0.00
CA ALA A 71 -4.10 -7.25 0.12
C ALA A 71 -4.65 -6.23 1.12
N ALA A 72 -4.02 -6.10 2.29
CA ALA A 72 -4.39 -5.14 3.32
C ALA A 72 -4.30 -3.69 2.81
N ARG A 73 -3.26 -3.35 2.05
CA ARG A 73 -3.10 -2.02 1.44
C ARG A 73 -4.19 -1.72 0.43
N MET A 74 -4.49 -2.66 -0.47
CA MET A 74 -5.55 -2.48 -1.47
C MET A 74 -6.92 -2.22 -0.80
N LEU A 75 -7.23 -2.97 0.26
CA LEU A 75 -8.48 -2.82 1.00
C LEU A 75 -8.53 -1.51 1.78
N LEU A 76 -7.41 -1.10 2.40
CA LEU A 76 -7.31 0.18 3.09
C LEU A 76 -7.54 1.35 2.12
N GLN A 77 -6.91 1.32 0.94
CA GLN A 77 -7.09 2.33 -0.12
C GLN A 77 -8.55 2.41 -0.59
N HIS A 78 -9.22 1.26 -0.73
CA HIS A 78 -10.63 1.22 -1.09
C HIS A 78 -11.53 1.80 0.02
N GLN A 79 -11.22 1.55 1.29
CA GLN A 79 -11.99 2.07 2.42
C GLN A 79 -11.79 3.57 2.66
N THR A 80 -10.58 4.09 2.45
CA THR A 80 -10.27 5.52 2.66
C THR A 80 -10.66 6.39 1.46
N GLY A 81 -11.16 5.81 0.37
CA GLY A 81 -11.53 6.53 -0.85
C GLY A 81 -10.32 7.10 -1.61
N GLN A 82 -9.09 6.84 -1.14
CA GLN A 82 -7.86 7.18 -1.84
C GLN A 82 -7.57 6.12 -2.91
N ARG A 83 -8.41 6.09 -3.94
CA ARG A 83 -8.15 5.28 -5.12
C ARG A 83 -6.96 5.89 -5.86
N GLU A 84 -5.90 5.09 -6.07
CA GLU A 84 -4.80 5.49 -6.94
C GLU A 84 -5.38 5.79 -8.34
N LEU A 85 -5.22 7.04 -8.80
CA LEU A 85 -5.64 7.42 -10.14
C LEU A 85 -4.77 6.70 -11.16
N THR A 86 -5.40 6.06 -12.14
CA THR A 86 -4.68 5.56 -13.31
C THR A 86 -4.02 6.70 -14.06
N ALA A 87 -2.96 6.44 -14.83
CA ALA A 87 -2.28 7.47 -15.62
C ALA A 87 -3.26 8.22 -16.56
N ALA A 88 -4.26 7.51 -17.09
CA ALA A 88 -5.32 8.08 -17.92
C ALA A 88 -6.24 9.03 -17.13
N GLU A 89 -6.71 8.63 -15.95
CA GLU A 89 -7.55 9.49 -15.09
C GLU A 89 -6.75 10.70 -14.57
N ALA A 90 -5.49 10.49 -14.22
CA ALA A 90 -4.54 11.52 -13.81
C ALA A 90 -4.31 12.55 -14.93
N TRP A 91 -4.13 12.08 -16.17
CA TRP A 91 -4.02 12.95 -17.35
C TRP A 91 -5.31 13.73 -17.60
N HIS A 92 -6.47 13.07 -17.50
CA HIS A 92 -7.76 13.74 -17.66
C HIS A 92 -7.99 14.82 -16.59
N ALA A 93 -7.55 14.57 -15.36
CA ALA A 93 -7.55 15.57 -14.29
C ALA A 93 -6.57 16.72 -14.58
N ALA A 94 -5.39 16.42 -15.13
CA ALA A 94 -4.41 17.40 -15.55
C ALA A 94 -4.99 18.35 -16.61
N CYS A 95 -5.48 17.78 -17.72
CA CYS A 95 -6.03 18.50 -18.87
C CYS A 95 -7.19 19.42 -18.53
N ARG A 96 -8.09 19.02 -17.62
CA ARG A 96 -9.23 19.86 -17.20
C ARG A 96 -8.82 21.19 -16.59
N GLN A 97 -7.60 21.30 -16.06
CA GLN A 97 -7.10 22.53 -15.43
C GLN A 97 -5.96 23.20 -16.21
N LEU A 98 -5.50 22.61 -17.33
CA LEU A 98 -4.48 23.24 -18.17
C LEU A 98 -5.07 24.51 -18.81
N ASN A 99 -4.54 25.66 -18.42
CA ASN A 99 -4.90 26.97 -18.98
C ASN A 99 -3.67 27.90 -19.01
N PRO A 100 -3.18 28.33 -20.18
CA PRO A 100 -2.00 29.17 -20.30
C PRO A 100 -1.96 30.40 -19.37
N TYR A 101 -3.13 30.92 -18.99
CA TYR A 101 -3.28 32.16 -18.23
C TYR A 101 -3.60 31.95 -16.74
N LYS A 102 -3.80 30.72 -16.28
CA LYS A 102 -4.15 30.42 -14.89
C LYS A 102 -3.25 29.30 -14.35
N LYS A 103 -2.66 29.50 -13.18
CA LYS A 103 -1.91 28.44 -12.51
C LYS A 103 -2.88 27.31 -12.09
N PRO A 104 -2.64 26.05 -12.48
CA PRO A 104 -3.51 24.95 -12.13
C PRO A 104 -3.36 24.60 -10.64
N HIS A 105 -4.41 24.05 -10.04
CA HIS A 105 -4.41 23.58 -8.66
C HIS A 105 -4.94 22.15 -8.59
N TYR A 106 -4.03 21.19 -8.54
CA TYR A 106 -4.37 19.79 -8.48
C TYR A 106 -4.49 19.32 -7.04
N GLU A 107 -5.59 18.62 -6.73
CA GLU A 107 -5.79 17.98 -5.43
C GLU A 107 -4.80 16.83 -5.21
N ASN A 108 -4.44 16.12 -6.28
CA ASN A 108 -3.48 15.03 -6.23
C ASN A 108 -2.04 15.55 -6.41
N LYS A 109 -1.19 15.30 -5.41
CA LYS A 109 0.22 15.71 -5.39
C LYS A 109 1.03 15.12 -6.55
N LEU A 110 0.79 13.86 -6.92
CA LEU A 110 1.49 13.20 -8.03
C LEU A 110 1.16 13.85 -9.38
N VAL A 111 -0.11 14.23 -9.59
CA VAL A 111 -0.53 14.94 -10.81
C VAL A 111 0.16 16.30 -10.87
N SER A 112 0.19 17.03 -9.75
CA SER A 112 0.90 18.32 -9.67
C SER A 112 2.38 18.18 -9.97
N GLN A 113 3.03 17.15 -9.43
CA GLN A 113 4.46 16.91 -9.65
C GLN A 113 4.74 16.52 -11.10
N ALA A 114 3.92 15.63 -11.69
CA ALA A 114 4.06 15.23 -13.09
C ALA A 114 3.91 16.42 -14.06
N VAL A 115 2.91 17.28 -13.83
CA VAL A 115 2.70 18.51 -14.63
C VAL A 115 3.86 19.50 -14.47
N HIS A 116 4.39 19.62 -13.25
CA HIS A 116 5.55 20.45 -12.98
C HIS A 116 6.80 19.95 -13.71
N ASP A 117 7.11 18.65 -13.62
CA ASP A 117 8.32 18.05 -14.16
C ASP A 117 8.35 18.03 -15.70
N ILE A 118 7.19 17.92 -16.35
CA ILE A 118 7.08 18.03 -17.82
C ILE A 118 7.13 19.49 -18.28
N GLY A 119 6.75 20.41 -17.41
CA GLY A 119 6.66 21.83 -17.67
C GLY A 119 5.25 22.21 -18.11
N TYR A 120 4.59 22.99 -17.26
CA TYR A 120 3.20 23.44 -17.45
C TYR A 120 2.97 24.14 -18.80
N LEU A 121 3.86 25.06 -19.18
CA LEU A 121 3.77 25.80 -20.43
C LEU A 121 3.90 24.87 -21.63
N ASN A 122 4.83 23.89 -21.56
CA ASN A 122 5.00 22.90 -22.62
C ASN A 122 3.73 22.07 -22.82
N LEU A 123 3.03 21.72 -21.74
CA LEU A 123 1.77 20.99 -21.82
C LEU A 123 0.63 21.84 -22.40
N CYS A 124 0.64 23.16 -22.16
CA CYS A 124 -0.38 24.07 -22.70
C CYS A 124 -0.15 24.44 -24.17
N THR A 125 1.10 24.45 -24.64
CA THR A 125 1.47 24.88 -26.01
C THR A 125 1.84 23.71 -26.92
N ALA A 126 1.72 22.46 -26.46
CA ALA A 126 2.05 21.29 -27.25
C ALA A 126 1.07 21.13 -28.42
N GLU A 127 1.61 21.01 -29.64
CA GLU A 127 0.82 20.72 -30.84
C GLU A 127 0.44 19.23 -30.98
N HIS A 128 1.10 18.37 -30.20
CA HIS A 128 0.95 16.91 -30.25
C HIS A 128 0.47 16.37 -28.90
N ASP A 129 -0.15 15.19 -28.90
CA ASP A 129 -0.62 14.55 -27.67
C ASP A 129 0.56 14.24 -26.74
N MET A 130 0.50 14.83 -25.55
CA MET A 130 1.52 14.69 -24.51
C MET A 130 1.24 13.55 -23.54
N PHE A 131 0.14 12.79 -23.76
CA PHE A 131 -0.27 11.71 -22.88
C PHE A 131 0.84 10.69 -22.65
N SER A 132 1.51 10.18 -23.68
CA SER A 132 2.57 9.16 -23.51
C SER A 132 3.73 9.65 -22.63
N ARG A 133 4.08 10.93 -22.73
CA ARG A 133 5.13 11.53 -21.91
C ARG A 133 4.64 11.75 -20.47
N PHE A 134 3.39 12.16 -20.31
CA PHE A 134 2.74 12.25 -19.00
C PHE A 134 2.65 10.90 -18.31
N GLU A 135 2.17 9.88 -19.02
CA GLU A 135 2.05 8.50 -18.53
C GLU A 135 3.40 7.99 -18.03
N HIS A 136 4.48 8.17 -18.80
CA HIS A 136 5.81 7.74 -18.41
C HIS A 136 6.28 8.40 -17.09
N VAL A 137 6.18 9.73 -17.00
CA VAL A 137 6.60 10.48 -15.81
C VAL A 137 5.73 10.13 -14.60
N TYR A 138 4.41 10.09 -14.79
CA TYR A 138 3.46 9.76 -13.73
C TYR A 138 3.68 8.35 -13.19
N ASN A 139 3.92 7.36 -14.06
CA ASN A 139 4.21 5.99 -13.63
C ASN A 139 5.51 5.88 -12.84
N ILE A 140 6.55 6.66 -13.19
CA ILE A 140 7.79 6.72 -12.40
C ILE A 140 7.51 7.31 -11.02
N LEU A 141 6.75 8.40 -10.94
CA LEU A 141 6.41 9.04 -9.66
C LEU A 141 5.56 8.11 -8.78
N LEU A 142 4.56 7.45 -9.37
CA LEU A 142 3.74 6.46 -8.69
C LEU A 142 4.57 5.28 -8.17
N GLN A 143 5.52 4.80 -8.98
CA GLN A 143 6.42 3.71 -8.58
C GLN A 143 7.33 4.15 -7.43
N ARG A 144 7.86 5.37 -7.46
CA ARG A 144 8.69 5.94 -6.39
C ARG A 144 7.91 6.07 -5.08
N GLU A 145 6.69 6.60 -5.12
CA GLU A 145 5.85 6.70 -3.92
C GLU A 145 5.56 5.30 -3.33
N LYS A 146 5.28 4.31 -4.19
CA LYS A 146 5.12 2.92 -3.77
C LYS A 146 6.37 2.35 -3.13
N ASP A 147 7.55 2.67 -3.65
CA ASP A 147 8.81 2.14 -3.16
C ASP A 147 9.26 2.85 -1.87
N GLU A 148 9.10 4.16 -1.77
CA GLU A 148 9.31 4.93 -0.52
C GLU A 148 8.41 4.38 0.59
N PHE A 149 7.12 4.19 0.31
CA PHE A 149 6.20 3.62 1.28
C PHE A 149 6.56 2.18 1.68
N LYS A 150 7.01 1.34 0.74
CA LYS A 150 7.53 -0.01 1.07
C LYS A 150 8.73 0.08 2.01
N ILE A 151 9.66 1.01 1.76
CA ILE A 151 10.83 1.21 2.59
C ILE A 151 10.41 1.64 4.00
N GLU A 152 9.55 2.65 4.13
CA GLU A 152 9.03 3.12 5.42
C GLU A 152 8.30 2.02 6.21
N SER A 153 7.42 1.28 5.53
CA SER A 153 6.71 0.13 6.11
C SER A 153 7.67 -0.97 6.56
N THR A 154 8.74 -1.23 5.81
CA THR A 154 9.77 -2.21 6.19
C THR A 154 10.54 -1.73 7.43
N LEU A 155 10.92 -0.45 7.48
CA LEU A 155 11.58 0.14 8.64
C LEU A 155 10.67 0.11 9.89
N ALA A 156 9.38 0.42 9.74
CA ALA A 156 8.40 0.31 10.83
C ALA A 156 8.24 -1.13 11.34
N SER A 157 8.22 -2.11 10.41
CA SER A 157 8.17 -3.54 10.74
C SER A 157 9.40 -3.97 11.56
N ILE A 158 10.60 -3.54 11.14
CA ILE A 158 11.85 -3.82 11.85
C ILE A 158 11.82 -3.22 13.26
N GLY A 159 11.38 -1.97 13.41
CA GLY A 159 11.28 -1.32 14.72
C GLY A 159 10.32 -2.05 15.67
N LEU A 160 9.17 -2.52 15.16
CA LEU A 160 8.22 -3.31 15.93
C LEU A 160 8.79 -4.68 16.32
N TYR A 161 9.51 -5.34 15.40
CA TYR A 161 10.18 -6.62 15.66
C TYR A 161 11.24 -6.49 16.77
N GLN A 162 12.13 -5.50 16.68
CA GLN A 162 13.14 -5.22 17.70
C GLN A 162 12.52 -4.90 19.07
N SER A 163 11.43 -4.12 19.09
CA SER A 163 10.71 -3.78 20.32
C SER A 163 10.07 -5.01 20.97
N ASN A 164 9.62 -5.98 20.18
CA ASN A 164 9.04 -7.21 20.68
C ASN A 164 10.12 -8.16 21.22
N ILE A 165 11.28 -8.29 20.55
CA ILE A 165 12.43 -9.04 21.07
C ILE A 165 12.84 -8.51 22.44
N ALA A 166 13.01 -7.19 22.58
CA ALA A 166 13.39 -6.58 23.85
C ALA A 166 12.39 -6.87 24.99
N LYS A 167 11.10 -7.00 24.69
CA LYS A 167 10.06 -7.36 25.68
C LYS A 167 10.08 -8.84 26.05
N ILE A 168 10.53 -9.71 25.16
CA ILE A 168 10.68 -11.14 25.41
C ILE A 168 11.95 -11.39 26.25
N GLU A 169 13.05 -10.71 25.93
CA GLU A 169 14.32 -10.82 26.68
C GLU A 169 14.26 -10.20 28.08
N ALA A 170 13.37 -9.23 28.32
CA ALA A 170 13.18 -8.60 29.63
C ALA A 170 12.28 -9.41 30.59
N LYS A 171 11.83 -10.61 30.19
CA LYS A 171 10.96 -11.51 30.96
C LYS A 171 11.72 -12.76 31.39
#